data_AF-A0AAW7BQS5-F1
#
_entry.id   AF-A0AAW7BQS5-F1
#
_cell.length_a   1.000
_cell.length_b   1.000
_cell.length_c   1.000
_cell.angle_alpha   90.00
_cell.angle_beta   90.00
_cell.angle_gamma   90.00
#
_symmetry.space_group_name_H-M   'P 1'
#
loop_
_entity.id
_entity.type
_entity.pdbx_description
1 polymer ?
#
loop_
_entity_poly.entity_id
_entity_poly.type
_entity_poly.pdbx_seq_one_letter_code
_entity_poly.pdbx_strand_id
1 'polypeptide(L)'
;MMTSKPLRLLLGFDYGTKQIGVAVGQAITGQARELCVLKAQNGVPDWNRVEALIKEWQPDAIVVGLPLNMDGTPSDMSERAEKFARRLHGRYNLPVHTHDERLTTYAAKGERLAQGQRDGYRERPVDALAAALLLEGWLADNAPA
;
A
#
# COMPACT_ATOMS: atom_id res chain seq x y z
N MET A 1 -23.87 16.35 15.09
CA MET A 1 -22.51 15.78 15.19
C MET A 1 -22.48 14.51 14.37
N MET A 2 -21.81 14.51 13.22
CA MET A 2 -21.54 13.27 12.48
C MET A 2 -20.31 12.63 13.14
N THR A 3 -20.52 11.59 13.93
CA THR A 3 -19.41 10.77 14.43
C THR A 3 -18.84 10.00 13.24
N SER A 4 -17.63 10.34 12.82
CA SER A 4 -16.88 9.60 11.80
C SER A 4 -16.75 8.15 12.24
N LYS A 5 -17.11 7.20 11.36
CA LYS A 5 -16.95 5.76 11.59
C LYS A 5 -15.49 5.49 12.00
N PRO A 6 -15.23 4.77 13.10
CA PRO A 6 -13.86 4.44 13.48
C PRO A 6 -13.24 3.54 12.43
N LEU A 7 -12.00 3.84 12.02
CA LEU A 7 -11.23 2.99 11.12
C LEU A 7 -10.92 1.68 11.83
N ARG A 8 -11.36 0.55 11.27
CA ARG A 8 -11.09 -0.79 11.81
C ARG A 8 -10.28 -1.61 10.83
N LEU A 9 -10.68 -1.60 9.55
CA LEU A 9 -10.04 -2.38 8.51
C LEU A 9 -9.64 -1.46 7.35
N LEU A 10 -8.40 -1.61 6.88
CA LEU A 10 -7.86 -0.82 5.78
C LEU A 10 -7.28 -1.73 4.70
N LEU A 11 -7.34 -1.27 3.45
CA LEU A 11 -6.53 -1.83 2.38
C LEU A 11 -5.35 -0.92 2.07
N GLY A 12 -4.17 -1.52 1.94
CA GLY A 12 -2.93 -0.84 1.53
C GLY A 12 -2.59 -1.19 0.10
N PHE A 13 -2.18 -0.20 -0.69
CA PHE A 13 -1.70 -0.38 -2.05
C PHE A 13 -0.30 0.22 -2.20
N ASP A 14 0.70 -0.64 -2.43
CA ASP A 14 2.03 -0.25 -2.87
C ASP A 14 1.98 -0.02 -4.39
N TYR A 15 2.06 1.24 -4.81
CA TYR A 15 1.80 1.65 -6.19
C TYR A 15 3.05 1.49 -7.07
N GLY A 16 2.96 0.62 -8.07
CA GLY A 16 3.95 0.50 -9.14
C GLY A 16 3.34 0.54 -10.54
N THR A 17 4.15 0.90 -11.54
CA THR A 17 3.68 1.03 -12.93
C THR A 17 3.42 -0.30 -13.63
N LYS A 18 4.02 -1.40 -13.13
CA LYS A 18 3.88 -2.76 -13.66
C LYS A 18 3.11 -3.68 -12.74
N GLN A 19 3.21 -3.45 -11.45
CA GLN A 19 2.64 -4.27 -10.39
C GLN A 19 2.22 -3.34 -9.25
N ILE A 20 1.12 -3.64 -8.60
CA ILE A 20 0.63 -2.93 -7.42
C ILE A 20 0.42 -3.99 -6.33
N GLY A 21 1.21 -3.92 -5.26
CA GLY A 21 1.04 -4.78 -4.10
C GLY A 21 -0.21 -4.40 -3.33
N VAL A 22 -0.92 -5.39 -2.78
CA VAL A 22 -2.12 -5.15 -1.96
C VAL A 22 -1.96 -5.86 -0.62
N ALA A 23 -2.32 -5.15 0.44
CA ALA A 23 -2.37 -5.67 1.81
C ALA A 23 -3.69 -5.30 2.51
N VAL A 24 -4.00 -6.02 3.57
CA VAL A 24 -5.09 -5.69 4.51
C VAL A 24 -4.50 -5.47 5.89
N GLY A 25 -5.01 -4.46 6.61
CA GLY A 25 -4.53 -4.09 7.93
C GLY A 25 -5.67 -3.80 8.88
N GLN A 26 -5.41 -4.01 10.18
CA GLN A 26 -6.36 -3.76 11.25
C GLN A 26 -5.85 -2.66 12.18
N ALA A 27 -6.62 -1.60 12.32
CA ALA A 27 -6.22 -0.45 13.13
C ALA A 27 -6.12 -0.77 14.63
N ILE A 28 -6.87 -1.75 15.13
CA ILE A 28 -6.87 -2.14 16.54
C ILE A 28 -5.56 -2.83 16.92
N THR A 29 -5.04 -3.71 16.06
CA THR A 29 -3.80 -4.46 16.32
C THR A 29 -2.56 -3.75 15.79
N GLY A 30 -2.74 -2.80 14.87
CA GLY A 30 -1.63 -2.15 14.15
C GLY A 30 -0.90 -3.09 13.19
N GLN A 31 -1.46 -4.26 12.88
CA GLN A 31 -0.83 -5.28 12.04
C GLN A 31 -1.42 -5.27 10.63
N ALA A 32 -0.60 -5.60 9.63
CA ALA A 32 -1.05 -5.85 8.28
C ALA A 32 -0.52 -7.18 7.73
N ARG A 33 -1.16 -7.67 6.67
CA ARG A 33 -0.69 -8.82 5.92
C ARG A 33 -0.91 -8.61 4.44
N GLU A 34 -0.03 -9.19 3.64
CA GLU A 34 -0.17 -9.20 2.21
C GLU A 34 -1.43 -9.97 1.77
N LEU A 35 -2.03 -9.50 0.68
CA LEU A 35 -3.16 -10.16 0.02
C LEU A 35 -2.75 -10.72 -1.33
N CYS A 36 -2.34 -9.85 -2.24
CA CYS A 36 -2.01 -10.23 -3.61
C CYS A 36 -1.21 -9.13 -4.31
N VAL A 37 -0.86 -9.39 -5.58
CA VAL A 37 -0.28 -8.39 -6.48
C VAL A 37 -1.18 -8.23 -7.69
N LEU A 38 -1.56 -6.99 -7.99
CA LEU A 38 -2.30 -6.62 -9.19
C LEU A 38 -1.32 -6.28 -10.30
N LYS A 39 -1.46 -6.91 -11.47
CA LYS A 39 -0.75 -6.46 -12.67
C LYS A 39 -1.28 -5.08 -13.06
N ALA A 40 -0.37 -4.18 -13.41
CA ALA A 40 -0.67 -2.84 -13.89
C ALA A 40 -0.03 -2.60 -15.26
N GLN A 41 -0.72 -1.85 -16.11
CA GLN A 41 -0.19 -1.36 -17.37
C GLN A 41 -0.03 0.15 -17.25
N ASN A 42 1.22 0.63 -17.21
CA ASN A 42 1.53 2.04 -16.96
C ASN A 42 0.82 2.60 -15.71
N GLY A 43 0.77 1.80 -14.63
CA GLY A 43 0.14 2.17 -13.37
C GLY A 43 -1.37 2.06 -13.33
N VAL A 44 -1.98 1.47 -14.36
CA VAL A 44 -3.42 1.20 -14.40
C VAL A 44 -3.65 -0.28 -14.12
N PRO A 45 -4.23 -0.66 -12.97
CA PRO A 45 -4.62 -2.04 -12.70
C PRO A 45 -5.92 -2.41 -13.42
N ASP A 46 -6.24 -3.70 -13.43
CA ASP A 46 -7.59 -4.16 -13.70
C ASP A 46 -8.54 -3.74 -12.56
N TRP A 47 -9.41 -2.77 -12.84
CA TRP A 47 -10.34 -2.21 -11.87
C TRP A 47 -11.39 -3.21 -11.37
N ASN A 48 -11.72 -4.25 -12.13
CA ASN A 48 -12.66 -5.28 -11.67
C ASN A 48 -12.06 -6.08 -10.51
N ARG A 49 -10.73 -6.30 -10.53
CA ARG A 49 -10.02 -6.97 -9.42
C ARG A 49 -9.91 -6.07 -8.19
N VAL A 50 -9.65 -4.78 -8.38
CA VAL A 50 -9.69 -3.81 -7.27
C VAL A 50 -11.08 -3.78 -6.65
N GLU A 51 -12.13 -3.74 -7.47
CA GLU A 51 -13.51 -3.75 -6.98
C GLU A 51 -13.86 -5.04 -6.24
N ALA A 52 -13.40 -6.20 -6.72
CA ALA A 52 -13.58 -7.47 -6.02
C ALA A 52 -12.96 -7.43 -4.62
N LEU A 53 -11.72 -6.92 -4.49
CA LEU A 53 -11.05 -6.76 -3.20
C LEU A 53 -11.81 -5.80 -2.27
N ILE A 54 -12.29 -4.67 -2.80
CA ILE A 54 -13.07 -3.70 -2.01
C ILE A 54 -14.39 -4.31 -1.51
N LYS A 55 -15.08 -5.09 -2.35
CA LYS A 55 -16.33 -5.77 -1.99
C LYS A 55 -16.12 -6.90 -0.99
N GLU A 56 -15.03 -7.65 -1.14
CA GLU A 56 -14.66 -8.76 -0.26
C GLU A 56 -14.28 -8.26 1.13
N TRP A 57 -13.37 -7.29 1.19
CA TRP A 57 -12.81 -6.82 2.46
C TRP A 57 -13.61 -5.71 3.12
N GLN A 58 -14.40 -4.94 2.37
CA GLN A 58 -15.20 -3.81 2.87
C GLN A 58 -14.39 -2.87 3.79
N PRO A 59 -13.24 -2.35 3.33
CA PRO A 59 -12.41 -1.50 4.17
C PRO A 59 -13.09 -0.18 4.52
N ASP A 60 -12.73 0.36 5.69
CA ASP A 60 -13.17 1.67 6.14
C ASP A 60 -12.40 2.80 5.45
N ALA A 61 -11.15 2.53 5.06
CA ALA A 61 -10.28 3.46 4.33
C ALA A 61 -9.23 2.71 3.52
N ILE A 62 -8.58 3.43 2.61
CA ILE A 62 -7.50 2.92 1.78
C ILE A 62 -6.23 3.74 2.07
N VAL A 63 -5.07 3.08 2.06
CA VAL A 63 -3.75 3.72 2.13
C VAL A 63 -2.99 3.43 0.84
N VAL A 64 -2.40 4.47 0.25
CA VAL A 64 -1.58 4.35 -0.97
C VAL A 64 -0.16 4.81 -0.69
N GLY A 65 0.81 4.02 -1.11
CA GLY A 65 2.22 4.36 -1.06
C GLY A 65 2.59 5.57 -1.91
N LEU A 66 3.39 6.47 -1.32
CA LEU A 66 3.87 7.69 -1.97
C LEU A 66 5.40 7.68 -2.04
N PRO A 67 5.99 7.28 -3.18
CA PRO A 67 7.44 7.22 -3.36
C PRO A 67 8.02 8.62 -3.60
N LEU A 68 8.30 9.33 -2.51
CA LEU A 68 8.97 10.63 -2.53
C LEU A 68 10.48 10.49 -2.77
N ASN A 69 11.11 11.56 -3.24
CA ASN A 69 12.58 11.64 -3.28
C ASN A 69 13.14 11.66 -1.85
N MET A 70 14.43 11.37 -1.66
CA MET A 70 15.04 11.30 -0.32
C MET A 70 14.93 12.61 0.49
N ASP A 71 14.93 13.75 -0.19
CA ASP A 71 14.72 15.07 0.40
C ASP A 71 13.24 15.39 0.73
N GLY A 72 12.33 14.45 0.46
CA GLY A 72 10.89 14.59 0.68
C GLY A 72 10.16 15.31 -0.47
N THR A 73 10.85 15.68 -1.55
CA THR A 73 10.19 16.33 -2.69
C THR A 73 9.40 15.31 -3.53
N PRO A 74 8.32 15.74 -4.22
CA PRO A 74 7.59 14.89 -5.14
C PRO A 74 8.47 14.37 -6.30
N SER A 75 8.26 13.11 -6.66
CA SER A 75 8.78 12.48 -7.87
C SER A 75 7.67 12.28 -8.92
N ASP A 76 8.04 12.01 -10.17
CA ASP A 76 7.08 11.59 -11.22
C ASP A 76 6.22 10.40 -10.79
N MET A 77 6.78 9.50 -9.99
CA MET A 77 6.07 8.34 -9.45
C MET A 77 5.10 8.73 -8.34
N SER A 78 5.46 9.68 -7.49
CA SER A 78 4.56 10.20 -6.45
C SER A 78 3.31 10.86 -7.06
N GLU A 79 3.46 11.66 -8.12
CA GLU A 79 2.31 12.24 -8.81
C GLU A 79 1.37 11.18 -9.39
N ARG A 80 1.94 10.09 -9.91
CA ARG A 80 1.17 8.97 -10.46
C ARG A 80 0.45 8.21 -9.35
N ALA A 81 1.10 7.98 -8.21
CA ALA A 81 0.49 7.37 -7.03
C ALA A 81 -0.66 8.22 -6.49
N GLU A 82 -0.50 9.55 -6.42
CA GLU A 82 -1.60 10.44 -6.04
C GLU A 82 -2.77 10.39 -7.04
N LYS A 83 -2.49 10.35 -8.35
CA LYS A 83 -3.53 10.18 -9.36
C LYS A 83 -4.28 8.86 -9.16
N PHE A 84 -3.58 7.78 -8.78
CA PHE A 84 -4.19 6.51 -8.42
C PHE A 84 -5.05 6.61 -7.15
N ALA A 85 -4.56 7.25 -6.09
CA ALA A 85 -5.32 7.52 -4.87
C ALA A 85 -6.62 8.31 -5.13
N ARG A 86 -6.54 9.38 -5.95
CA ARG A 86 -7.73 10.15 -6.36
C ARG A 86 -8.74 9.31 -7.15
N ARG A 87 -8.28 8.39 -8.00
CA ARG A 87 -9.15 7.45 -8.74
C ARG A 87 -9.83 6.44 -7.81
N LEU A 88 -9.13 5.91 -6.81
CA LEU A 88 -9.71 5.05 -5.79
C LEU A 88 -10.82 5.77 -5.03
N HIS A 89 -10.54 7.00 -4.57
CA HIS A 89 -11.52 7.83 -3.89
C HIS A 89 -12.77 8.06 -4.75
N GLY A 90 -12.59 8.53 -5.99
CA GLY A 90 -13.70 8.82 -6.89
C GLY A 90 -14.53 7.60 -7.32
N ARG A 91 -13.94 6.40 -7.36
CA ARG A 91 -14.64 5.16 -7.74
C ARG A 91 -15.44 4.54 -6.60
N TYR A 92 -14.89 4.57 -5.38
CA TYR A 92 -15.43 3.79 -4.26
C TYR A 92 -15.99 4.65 -3.13
N ASN A 93 -15.81 5.98 -3.20
CA ASN A 93 -16.26 6.93 -2.17
C ASN A 93 -15.74 6.57 -0.76
N LEU A 94 -14.53 6.00 -0.70
CA LEU A 94 -13.83 5.68 0.54
C LEU A 94 -12.80 6.76 0.85
N PRO A 95 -12.52 7.05 2.13
CA PRO A 95 -11.35 7.81 2.53
C PRO A 95 -10.09 7.15 1.95
N VAL A 96 -9.23 7.95 1.32
CA VAL A 96 -7.94 7.49 0.80
C VAL A 96 -6.84 8.36 1.38
N HIS A 97 -5.91 7.72 2.08
CA HIS A 97 -4.73 8.32 2.66
C HIS A 97 -3.50 7.98 1.81
N THR A 98 -2.45 8.79 1.94
CA THR A 98 -1.14 8.49 1.36
C THR A 98 -0.12 8.34 2.49
N HIS A 99 0.89 7.50 2.26
CA HIS A 99 1.96 7.28 3.23
C HIS A 99 3.32 7.36 2.54
N ASP A 100 4.26 8.05 3.18
CA ASP A 100 5.61 8.29 2.66
C ASP A 100 6.49 7.04 2.81
N GLU A 101 7.03 6.55 1.70
CA GLU A 101 7.80 5.29 1.63
C GLU A 101 9.31 5.43 1.83
N ARG A 102 9.82 6.62 2.21
CA ARG A 102 11.28 6.85 2.30
C ARG A 102 12.03 5.87 3.21
N LEU A 103 11.37 5.31 4.24
CA LEU A 103 12.00 4.40 5.21
C LEU A 103 11.94 2.91 4.81
N THR A 104 10.90 2.48 4.09
CA THR A 104 10.71 1.05 3.74
C THR A 104 11.71 0.57 2.71
N THR A 105 12.13 1.42 1.77
CA THR A 105 13.07 1.04 0.70
C THR A 105 14.49 0.74 1.22
N TYR A 106 14.94 1.42 2.28
CA TYR A 106 16.29 1.21 2.83
C TYR A 106 16.32 0.03 3.81
N ALA A 107 15.31 -0.09 4.69
CA ALA A 107 15.20 -1.19 5.65
C ALA A 107 14.90 -2.53 4.95
N ALA A 108 13.93 -2.59 4.04
CA ALA A 108 13.53 -3.83 3.37
C ALA A 108 14.59 -4.36 2.39
N LYS A 109 15.41 -3.48 1.79
CA LYS A 109 16.59 -3.90 1.01
C LYS A 109 17.76 -4.32 1.91
N GLY A 110 17.99 -3.60 3.01
CA GLY A 110 19.07 -3.88 3.97
C GLY A 110 18.93 -5.25 4.64
N GLU A 111 17.72 -5.59 5.11
CA GLU A 111 17.46 -6.90 5.73
C GLU A 111 17.51 -8.05 4.72
N ARG A 112 17.02 -7.85 3.48
CA ARG A 112 17.16 -8.85 2.40
C ARG A 112 18.60 -9.12 1.98
N LEU A 113 19.47 -8.11 2.04
CA LEU A 113 20.90 -8.26 1.75
C LEU A 113 21.64 -8.90 2.94
N ALA A 114 21.26 -8.57 4.17
CA ALA A 114 21.87 -9.11 5.39
C ALA A 114 21.52 -10.58 5.65
N GLN A 115 20.34 -11.05 5.22
CA GLN A 115 19.89 -12.45 5.40
C GLN A 115 20.48 -13.47 4.42
N GLY A 116 21.47 -13.12 3.59
CA GLY A 116 22.41 -14.09 3.04
C GLY A 116 21.84 -15.24 2.19
N GLN A 117 20.80 -15.04 1.38
CA GLN A 117 20.38 -16.05 0.40
C GLN A 117 21.08 -15.84 -0.95
N ARG A 118 22.34 -16.29 -0.99
CA ARG A 118 22.94 -16.84 -2.20
C ARG A 118 22.31 -18.21 -2.39
N ASP A 119 21.22 -18.30 -3.15
CA ASP A 119 20.86 -19.46 -3.97
C ASP A 119 19.44 -19.30 -4.54
N GLY A 120 19.36 -19.33 -5.88
CA GLY A 120 18.21 -19.76 -6.65
C GLY A 120 16.80 -19.40 -6.17
N TYR A 121 16.42 -18.13 -6.19
CA TYR A 121 15.00 -17.76 -6.22
C TYR A 121 14.69 -16.71 -7.29
N ARG A 122 14.83 -17.13 -8.56
CA ARG A 122 13.99 -16.56 -9.62
C ARG A 122 12.57 -17.11 -9.38
N GLU A 123 11.57 -16.23 -9.32
CA GLU A 123 10.12 -16.53 -9.36
C GLU A 123 9.32 -16.67 -8.03
N ARG A 124 9.46 -15.74 -7.07
CA ARG A 124 8.39 -15.47 -6.07
C ARG A 124 8.05 -14.02 -6.26
N PRO A 125 6.77 -13.64 -6.39
CA PRO A 125 6.45 -12.23 -6.46
C PRO A 125 6.74 -11.64 -5.07
N VAL A 126 7.90 -10.99 -4.95
CA VAL A 126 8.36 -10.33 -3.72
C VAL A 126 7.63 -8.99 -3.49
N ASP A 127 6.51 -8.74 -4.16
CA ASP A 127 5.94 -7.40 -4.28
C ASP A 127 4.70 -7.16 -3.39
N ALA A 128 4.18 -8.17 -2.69
CA ALA A 128 3.02 -7.98 -1.80
C ALA A 128 3.42 -7.64 -0.34
N LEU A 129 4.62 -8.06 0.09
CA LEU A 129 5.16 -7.75 1.42
C LEU A 129 5.37 -6.24 1.62
N ALA A 130 5.81 -5.54 0.57
CA ALA A 130 5.99 -4.10 0.61
C ALA A 130 4.69 -3.35 0.96
N ALA A 131 3.55 -3.80 0.41
CA ALA A 131 2.23 -3.24 0.73
C ALA A 131 1.83 -3.48 2.20
N ALA A 132 2.23 -4.60 2.80
CA ALA A 132 1.97 -4.88 4.21
C ALA A 132 2.82 -3.96 5.10
N LEU A 133 4.13 -3.87 4.84
CA LEU A 133 5.03 -2.99 5.59
C LEU A 133 4.64 -1.51 5.46
N LEU A 134 4.23 -1.07 4.27
CA LEU A 134 3.63 0.24 4.05
C LEU A 134 2.45 0.48 5.00
N LEU A 135 1.51 -0.46 5.01
CA LEU A 135 0.26 -0.31 5.76
C LEU A 135 0.52 -0.33 7.27
N GLU A 136 1.45 -1.17 7.74
CA GLU A 136 1.91 -1.15 9.14
C GLU A 136 2.56 0.16 9.52
N GLY A 137 3.42 0.73 8.66
CA GLY A 137 4.02 2.05 8.89
C GLY A 137 2.95 3.13 9.06
N TRP A 138 1.96 3.16 8.17
CA TRP A 138 0.85 4.10 8.30
C TRP A 138 0.01 3.86 9.56
N LEU A 139 -0.28 2.60 9.89
CA LEU A 139 -1.02 2.23 11.10
C LEU A 139 -0.28 2.65 12.37
N ALA A 140 1.05 2.50 12.42
CA ALA A 140 1.86 2.90 13.56
C ALA A 140 1.83 4.43 13.76
N ASP A 141 1.91 5.20 12.68
CA ASP A 141 1.84 6.67 12.72
C ASP A 141 0.45 7.20 13.11
N ASN A 142 -0.60 6.39 12.95
CA ASN A 142 -2.00 6.78 13.14
C ASN A 142 -2.72 5.95 14.21
N ALA A 143 -1.99 5.18 15.02
CA ALA A 143 -2.56 4.38 16.08
C ALA A 143 -3.26 5.28 17.10
N PRO A 144 -4.49 4.94 17.54
CA PRO A 144 -5.11 5.65 18.64
C PRO A 144 -4.25 5.45 19.90
N ALA A 145 -3.87 6.57 20.54
CA ALA A 145 -3.15 6.59 21.81
C ALA A 145 -3.90 5.85 22.93
#